data_AF-A0A7V4Y2J2-F1
#
_entry.id   AF-A0A7V4Y2J2-F1
#
_cell.length_a   1.000
_cell.length_b   1.000
_cell.length_c   1.000
_cell.angle_alpha   90.00
_cell.angle_beta   90.00
_cell.angle_gamma   90.00
#
_symmetry.space_group_name_H-M   'P 1'
#
loop_
_entity.id
_entity.type
_entity.pdbx_description
1 polymer ?
#
loop_
_entity_poly.entity_id
_entity_poly.type
_entity_poly.pdbx_seq_one_letter_code
_entity_poly.pdbx_strand_id
1 'polypeptide(L)'
;MHFRKKQQSVSSYFLGGKVTPAWALALSIVATETSTLTIISTPGLAYTGNLSFLQLIIGYILGRILICLILLPAYFKGEMYTAYELLQRRFGSTVKHAAAGMFLITRALAEGVRVFAIAIVVSVALGSGDVYSILIISGLTLLYTFEGGLTAVIWTDVMQLLVYLGGTLVTFFVMLGLIPGGWEGVVAVARPKFTLWDFSLSFHIPYTFWAGLIGGAFLTTASHGVDQLIVQRLLAAKNERDGRTALLASGVIVFFQFLLFLLIGILLYSFHQYHPQSLAVSSPDRIFPAFIVMYL
;
A
#
# COMPACT_ATOMS: atom_id res chain seq x y z
N MET A 1 -24.85 4.73 8.69
CA MET A 1 -26.05 5.57 8.43
C MET A 1 -25.78 7.00 7.92
N HIS A 2 -24.69 7.70 8.25
CA HIS A 2 -24.46 9.10 7.79
C HIS A 2 -24.23 9.24 6.27
N PHE A 3 -23.62 8.25 5.61
CA PHE A 3 -23.33 8.30 4.16
C PHE A 3 -24.51 7.88 3.27
N ARG A 4 -25.46 7.08 3.80
CA ARG A 4 -26.60 6.53 3.06
C ARG A 4 -27.57 7.60 2.53
N LYS A 5 -27.69 8.73 3.22
CA LYS A 5 -28.60 9.83 2.82
C LYS A 5 -28.12 10.65 1.62
N LYS A 6 -26.86 10.52 1.17
CA LYS A 6 -26.30 11.28 0.03
C LYS A 6 -26.26 10.49 -1.29
N GLN A 7 -26.55 9.18 -1.27
CA GLN A 7 -26.39 8.26 -2.40
C GLN A 7 -27.62 8.24 -3.34
N GLN A 8 -27.92 9.33 -4.07
CA GLN A 8 -29.08 9.39 -4.97
C GLN A 8 -28.74 9.25 -6.48
N SER A 9 -27.46 9.13 -6.85
CA SER A 9 -27.03 8.97 -8.25
C SER A 9 -25.80 8.08 -8.40
N VAL A 10 -25.62 7.47 -9.58
CA VAL A 10 -24.43 6.67 -9.95
C VAL A 10 -23.13 7.45 -9.68
N SER A 11 -23.11 8.73 -10.00
CA SER A 11 -21.98 9.63 -9.71
C SER A 11 -21.71 9.78 -8.21
N SER A 12 -22.75 9.87 -7.37
CA SER A 12 -22.57 9.91 -5.92
C SER A 12 -21.98 8.60 -5.37
N TYR A 13 -22.35 7.45 -5.95
CA TYR A 13 -21.85 6.15 -5.51
C TYR A 13 -20.40 5.89 -5.92
N PHE A 14 -20.10 6.11 -7.20
CA PHE A 14 -18.79 5.77 -7.77
C PHE A 14 -17.75 6.89 -7.65
N LEU A 15 -18.15 8.16 -7.51
CA LEU A 15 -17.22 9.30 -7.41
C LEU A 15 -17.33 10.04 -6.06
N GLY A 16 -18.17 9.57 -5.15
CA GLY A 16 -18.36 10.20 -3.84
C GLY A 16 -18.89 11.63 -3.91
N GLY A 17 -19.54 12.01 -5.01
CA GLY A 17 -20.01 13.38 -5.26
C GLY A 17 -18.89 14.40 -5.47
N LYS A 18 -17.64 13.95 -5.70
CA LYS A 18 -16.44 14.80 -5.87
C LYS A 18 -16.21 15.80 -4.73
N VAL A 19 -16.58 15.46 -3.49
CA VAL A 19 -16.37 16.37 -2.33
C VAL A 19 -15.18 15.97 -1.46
N THR A 20 -14.56 14.82 -1.72
CA THR A 20 -13.46 14.30 -0.93
C THR A 20 -12.23 15.20 -1.02
N PRO A 21 -11.61 15.60 0.11
CA PRO A 21 -10.41 16.42 0.09
C PRO A 21 -9.19 15.64 -0.42
N ALA A 22 -8.27 16.34 -1.10
CA ALA A 22 -7.08 15.72 -1.71
C ALA A 22 -6.20 14.95 -0.72
N TRP A 23 -6.11 15.39 0.54
CA TRP A 23 -5.34 14.67 1.56
C TRP A 23 -5.95 13.30 1.89
N ALA A 24 -7.29 13.19 1.96
CA ALA A 24 -7.96 11.92 2.24
C ALA A 24 -7.82 10.97 1.04
N LEU A 25 -7.86 11.50 -0.18
CA LEU A 25 -7.55 10.74 -1.39
C LEU A 25 -6.10 10.23 -1.39
N ALA A 26 -5.13 11.07 -1.00
CA ALA A 26 -3.73 10.68 -0.91
C ALA A 26 -3.56 9.49 0.05
N LEU A 27 -4.10 9.60 1.27
CA LEU A 27 -4.05 8.54 2.29
C LEU A 27 -4.76 7.27 1.82
N SER A 28 -5.93 7.40 1.18
CA SER A 28 -6.65 6.25 0.66
C SER A 28 -5.93 5.56 -0.51
N ILE A 29 -5.21 6.31 -1.36
CA ILE A 29 -4.30 5.73 -2.37
C ILE A 29 -3.21 4.91 -1.69
N VAL A 30 -2.55 5.44 -0.65
CA VAL A 30 -1.50 4.72 0.10
C VAL A 30 -2.05 3.45 0.75
N ALA A 31 -3.21 3.53 1.39
CA ALA A 31 -3.86 2.38 2.01
C ALA A 31 -4.21 1.29 0.98
N THR A 32 -4.68 1.69 -0.20
CA THR A 32 -5.04 0.75 -1.28
C THR A 32 -3.82 0.05 -1.87
N GLU A 33 -2.72 0.78 -2.03
CA GLU A 33 -1.45 0.26 -2.53
C GLU A 33 -0.76 -0.67 -1.52
N THR A 34 -0.94 -0.42 -0.21
CA THR A 34 -0.22 -1.13 0.84
C THR A 34 -1.00 -2.35 1.30
N SER A 35 -0.43 -3.54 1.10
CA SER A 35 -1.02 -4.77 1.60
C SER A 35 -0.47 -5.17 2.97
N THR A 36 -1.19 -6.03 3.69
CA THR A 36 -0.68 -6.69 4.91
C THR A 36 0.65 -7.40 4.64
N LEU A 37 0.79 -8.03 3.48
CA LEU A 37 2.03 -8.69 3.08
C LEU A 37 3.18 -7.69 2.95
N THR A 38 2.92 -6.48 2.45
CA THR A 38 3.92 -5.40 2.36
C THR A 38 4.44 -5.01 3.74
N ILE A 39 3.54 -4.84 4.71
CA ILE A 39 3.89 -4.46 6.10
C ILE A 39 4.81 -5.52 6.73
N ILE A 40 4.54 -6.80 6.45
CA ILE A 40 5.24 -7.93 7.05
C ILE A 40 6.57 -8.24 6.34
N SER A 41 6.60 -8.17 5.01
CA SER A 41 7.75 -8.60 4.20
C SER A 41 8.82 -7.52 4.04
N THR A 42 8.42 -6.24 4.03
CA THR A 42 9.37 -5.13 3.84
C THR A 42 10.43 -5.05 4.94
N PRO A 43 10.11 -5.22 6.26
CA PRO A 43 11.14 -5.36 7.29
C PRO A 43 12.11 -6.52 7.02
N GLY A 44 11.64 -7.65 6.51
CA GLY A 44 12.48 -8.79 6.14
C GLY A 44 13.55 -8.46 5.10
N LEU A 45 13.24 -7.57 4.14
CA LEU A 45 14.19 -7.09 3.13
C LEU A 45 15.37 -6.34 3.76
N ALA A 46 15.14 -5.45 4.71
CA ALA A 46 16.22 -4.74 5.40
C ALA A 46 16.91 -5.60 6.48
N TYR A 47 16.17 -6.52 7.12
CA TYR A 47 16.74 -7.48 8.07
C TYR A 47 17.81 -8.34 7.40
N THR A 48 17.54 -8.84 6.19
CA THR A 48 18.50 -9.65 5.42
C THR A 48 19.47 -8.81 4.59
N GLY A 49 19.00 -7.68 4.05
CA GLY A 49 19.76 -6.77 3.20
C GLY A 49 20.08 -5.43 3.86
N ASN A 50 19.65 -4.34 3.20
CA ASN A 50 19.92 -2.95 3.55
C ASN A 50 18.78 -2.03 3.03
N LEU A 51 19.01 -0.71 2.95
CA LEU A 51 18.02 0.28 2.52
C LEU A 51 17.89 0.44 0.99
N SER A 52 18.61 -0.34 0.17
CA SER A 52 18.61 -0.21 -1.30
C SER A 52 17.24 -0.35 -1.94
N PHE A 53 16.29 -1.03 -1.27
CA PHE A 53 14.90 -1.12 -1.71
C PHE A 53 14.22 0.24 -1.88
N LEU A 54 14.67 1.29 -1.16
CA LEU A 54 14.15 2.65 -1.34
C LEU A 54 14.38 3.20 -2.76
N GLN A 55 15.36 2.68 -3.50
CA GLN A 55 15.58 3.08 -4.90
C GLN A 55 14.37 2.72 -5.79
N LEU A 56 13.67 1.61 -5.48
CA LEU A 56 12.41 1.25 -6.12
C LEU A 56 11.31 2.27 -5.79
N ILE A 57 11.25 2.71 -4.53
CA ILE A 57 10.24 3.66 -4.04
C ILE A 57 10.46 5.06 -4.63
N ILE A 58 11.71 5.45 -4.91
CA ILE A 58 12.03 6.65 -5.69
C ILE A 58 11.47 6.51 -7.12
N GLY A 59 11.62 5.34 -7.75
CA GLY A 59 10.95 5.02 -9.01
C GLY A 59 9.43 5.18 -8.93
N TYR A 60 8.81 4.81 -7.81
CA TYR A 60 7.38 4.99 -7.62
C TYR A 60 6.94 6.46 -7.65
N ILE A 61 7.77 7.38 -7.15
CA ILE A 61 7.50 8.83 -7.24
C ILE A 61 7.60 9.29 -8.70
N LEU A 62 8.62 8.82 -9.43
CA LEU A 62 8.76 9.14 -10.86
C LEU A 62 7.53 8.65 -11.66
N GLY A 63 7.05 7.44 -11.41
CA GLY A 63 5.84 6.91 -12.05
C GLY A 63 4.60 7.79 -11.80
N ARG A 64 4.42 8.28 -10.56
CA ARG A 64 3.33 9.22 -10.24
C ARG A 64 3.44 10.54 -10.99
N ILE A 65 4.67 11.07 -11.16
CA ILE A 65 4.90 12.27 -11.97
C ILE A 65 4.48 12.00 -13.42
N LEU A 66 4.88 10.87 -14.01
CA LEU A 66 4.49 10.51 -15.37
C LEU A 66 2.97 10.37 -15.53
N ILE A 67 2.29 9.74 -14.57
CA ILE A 67 0.82 9.66 -14.56
C ILE A 67 0.20 11.06 -14.53
N CYS A 68 0.69 11.95 -13.66
CA CYS A 68 0.19 13.31 -13.55
C CYS A 68 0.35 14.14 -14.83
N LEU A 69 1.42 13.89 -15.59
CA LEU A 69 1.70 14.61 -16.84
C LEU A 69 0.94 14.04 -18.04
N ILE A 70 0.75 12.72 -18.08
CA ILE A 70 0.27 12.03 -19.29
C ILE A 70 -1.18 11.56 -19.14
N LEU A 71 -1.47 10.76 -18.11
CA LEU A 71 -2.74 10.05 -17.99
C LEU A 71 -3.80 10.89 -17.27
N LEU A 72 -3.42 11.60 -16.20
CA LEU A 72 -4.34 12.39 -15.40
C LEU A 72 -5.10 13.46 -16.20
N PRO A 73 -4.45 14.26 -17.08
CA PRO A 73 -5.17 15.21 -17.92
C PRO A 73 -6.14 14.52 -18.88
N ALA A 74 -5.80 13.31 -19.36
CA ALA A 74 -6.68 12.53 -20.21
C ALA A 74 -7.93 12.07 -19.43
N TYR A 75 -7.77 11.64 -18.18
CA TYR A 75 -8.89 11.25 -17.30
C TYR A 75 -9.86 12.40 -16.98
N PHE A 76 -9.36 13.63 -16.93
CA PHE A 76 -10.20 14.81 -16.69
C PHE A 76 -10.76 15.44 -17.97
N LYS A 77 -10.37 14.95 -19.16
CA LYS A 77 -11.00 15.34 -20.44
C LYS A 77 -12.35 14.63 -20.62
N GLY A 78 -13.39 15.23 -20.06
CA GLY A 78 -14.78 14.75 -20.12
C GLY A 78 -15.22 14.03 -18.85
N GLU A 79 -16.45 13.52 -18.85
CA GLU A 79 -16.98 12.74 -17.73
C GLU A 79 -16.62 11.27 -17.92
N MET A 80 -15.63 10.79 -17.15
CA MET A 80 -15.28 9.38 -17.11
C MET A 80 -15.51 8.79 -15.72
N TYR A 81 -15.94 7.52 -15.69
CA TYR A 81 -16.16 6.76 -14.45
C TYR A 81 -15.14 5.64 -14.27
N THR A 82 -14.52 5.19 -15.37
CA THR A 82 -13.55 4.09 -15.35
C THR A 82 -12.27 4.43 -16.10
N ALA A 83 -11.15 3.84 -15.69
CA ALA A 83 -9.88 3.90 -16.41
C ALA A 83 -10.01 3.36 -17.85
N TYR A 84 -10.89 2.37 -18.04
CA TYR A 84 -11.07 1.66 -19.31
C TYR A 84 -11.93 2.43 -20.32
N GLU A 85 -12.64 3.47 -19.92
CA GLU A 85 -13.30 4.39 -20.87
C GLU A 85 -12.29 5.15 -21.72
N LEU A 86 -11.10 5.43 -21.19
CA LEU A 86 -10.00 5.98 -21.98
C LEU A 86 -9.57 5.00 -23.08
N LEU A 87 -9.50 3.70 -22.76
CA LEU A 87 -9.21 2.66 -23.74
C LEU A 87 -10.33 2.53 -24.78
N GLN A 88 -11.59 2.64 -24.37
CA GLN A 88 -12.72 2.63 -25.31
C GLN A 88 -12.62 3.77 -26.31
N ARG A 89 -12.33 5.00 -25.84
CA ARG A 89 -12.20 6.17 -26.72
C ARG A 89 -11.03 6.05 -27.69
N ARG A 90 -9.94 5.38 -27.30
CA ARG A 90 -8.73 5.27 -28.12
C ARG A 90 -8.70 4.05 -29.04
N PHE A 91 -9.20 2.91 -28.59
CA PHE A 91 -9.04 1.60 -29.23
C PHE A 91 -10.36 0.84 -29.45
N GLY A 92 -11.49 1.37 -28.97
CA GLY A 92 -12.81 0.77 -29.15
C GLY A 92 -13.25 -0.18 -28.03
N SER A 93 -14.48 -0.67 -28.16
CA SER A 93 -15.20 -1.41 -27.12
C SER A 93 -14.57 -2.75 -26.76
N THR A 94 -13.99 -3.46 -27.74
CA THR A 94 -13.35 -4.77 -27.52
C THR A 94 -12.20 -4.68 -26.52
N VAL A 95 -11.31 -3.68 -26.68
CA VAL A 95 -10.18 -3.47 -25.79
C VAL A 95 -10.64 -3.09 -24.38
N LYS A 96 -11.68 -2.26 -24.25
CA LYS A 96 -12.29 -1.95 -22.95
C LYS A 96 -12.77 -3.21 -22.24
N HIS A 97 -13.57 -4.05 -22.90
CA HIS A 97 -14.12 -5.24 -22.26
C HIS A 97 -13.04 -6.25 -21.88
N ALA A 98 -12.03 -6.43 -22.73
CA ALA A 98 -10.89 -7.29 -22.42
C ALA A 98 -10.11 -6.78 -21.18
N ALA A 99 -9.77 -5.50 -21.14
CA ALA A 99 -9.05 -4.90 -20.01
C ALA A 99 -9.87 -4.93 -18.71
N ALA A 100 -11.15 -4.56 -18.78
CA ALA A 100 -12.05 -4.60 -17.62
C ALA A 100 -12.26 -6.03 -17.12
N GLY A 101 -12.42 -7.01 -18.01
CA GLY A 101 -12.55 -8.42 -17.64
C GLY A 101 -11.29 -8.97 -16.96
N MET A 102 -10.12 -8.68 -17.53
CA MET A 102 -8.83 -9.06 -16.93
C MET A 102 -8.67 -8.45 -15.53
N PHE A 103 -9.00 -7.17 -15.37
CA PHE A 103 -8.98 -6.52 -14.06
C PHE A 103 -9.93 -7.19 -13.07
N LEU A 104 -11.19 -7.46 -13.45
CA LEU A 104 -12.17 -8.05 -12.54
C LEU A 104 -11.72 -9.44 -12.06
N ILE A 105 -11.19 -10.28 -12.96
CA ILE A 105 -10.72 -11.63 -12.63
C ILE A 105 -9.50 -11.56 -11.68
N THR A 106 -8.47 -10.80 -12.07
CA THR A 106 -7.24 -10.69 -11.27
C THR A 106 -7.51 -10.05 -9.91
N ARG A 107 -8.40 -9.06 -9.85
CA ARG A 107 -8.82 -8.41 -8.61
C ARG A 107 -9.60 -9.36 -7.71
N ALA A 108 -10.55 -10.14 -8.25
CA ALA A 108 -11.32 -11.09 -7.45
C ALA A 108 -10.41 -12.16 -6.81
N LEU A 109 -9.42 -12.66 -7.54
CA LEU A 109 -8.43 -13.61 -7.02
C LEU A 109 -7.58 -12.97 -5.91
N ALA A 110 -7.07 -11.75 -6.12
CA ALA A 110 -6.25 -11.05 -5.14
C ALA A 110 -7.02 -10.75 -3.84
N GLU A 111 -8.27 -10.28 -3.94
CA GLU A 111 -9.10 -10.03 -2.75
C GLU A 111 -9.49 -11.34 -2.04
N GLY A 112 -9.67 -12.46 -2.76
CA GLY A 112 -9.89 -13.77 -2.16
C GLY A 112 -8.73 -14.21 -1.25
N VAL A 113 -7.49 -14.05 -1.74
CA VAL A 113 -6.29 -14.33 -0.93
C VAL A 113 -6.21 -13.40 0.28
N ARG A 114 -6.54 -12.10 0.11
CA ARG A 114 -6.53 -11.12 1.19
C ARG A 114 -7.56 -11.43 2.28
N VAL A 115 -8.81 -11.75 1.89
CA VAL A 115 -9.87 -12.11 2.83
C VAL A 115 -9.49 -13.37 3.61
N PHE A 116 -8.93 -14.37 2.93
CA PHE A 116 -8.44 -15.58 3.58
C PHE A 116 -7.33 -15.28 4.60
N ALA A 117 -6.34 -14.45 4.25
CA ALA A 117 -5.28 -14.07 5.16
C ALA A 117 -5.79 -13.34 6.42
N ILE A 118 -6.76 -12.43 6.27
CA ILE A 118 -7.38 -11.72 7.41
C ILE A 118 -8.22 -12.70 8.25
N ALA A 119 -8.92 -13.64 7.61
CA ALA A 119 -9.73 -14.62 8.30
C ALA A 119 -8.90 -15.54 9.20
N ILE A 120 -7.67 -15.89 8.81
CA ILE A 120 -6.76 -16.65 9.70
C ILE A 120 -6.50 -15.86 10.98
N VAL A 121 -6.19 -14.57 10.88
CA VAL A 121 -5.91 -13.72 12.06
C VAL A 121 -7.13 -13.64 12.97
N VAL A 122 -8.32 -13.43 12.40
CA VAL A 122 -9.57 -13.36 13.17
C VAL A 122 -9.95 -14.71 13.79
N SER A 123 -9.75 -15.80 13.06
CA SER A 123 -9.98 -17.18 13.53
C SER A 123 -9.14 -17.50 14.75
N VAL A 124 -7.85 -17.12 14.72
CA VAL A 124 -6.94 -17.26 15.87
C VAL A 124 -7.35 -16.38 17.04
N ALA A 125 -7.73 -15.13 16.78
CA ALA A 125 -8.08 -14.18 17.84
C ALA A 125 -9.41 -14.51 18.55
N LEU A 126 -10.42 -14.99 17.80
CA LEU A 126 -11.77 -15.25 18.32
C LEU A 126 -12.04 -16.73 18.61
N GLY A 127 -11.18 -17.64 18.16
CA GLY A 127 -11.42 -19.08 18.25
C GLY A 127 -12.64 -19.56 17.45
N SER A 128 -13.10 -18.77 16.47
CA SER A 128 -14.35 -18.97 15.73
C SER A 128 -14.25 -19.96 14.56
N GLY A 129 -13.03 -20.33 14.16
CA GLY A 129 -12.77 -21.14 12.97
C GLY A 129 -12.79 -20.32 11.67
N ASP A 130 -12.11 -20.84 10.65
CA ASP A 130 -11.78 -20.07 9.44
C ASP A 130 -13.03 -19.68 8.63
N VAL A 131 -13.98 -20.61 8.47
CA VAL A 131 -15.21 -20.38 7.68
C VAL A 131 -16.07 -19.27 8.30
N TYR A 132 -16.29 -19.30 9.62
CA TYR A 132 -17.07 -18.28 10.31
C TYR A 132 -16.36 -16.91 10.27
N SER A 133 -15.04 -16.90 10.39
CA SER A 133 -14.23 -15.68 10.28
C SER A 133 -14.34 -15.05 8.89
N ILE A 134 -14.27 -15.87 7.82
CA ILE A 134 -14.49 -15.41 6.44
C ILE A 134 -15.89 -14.79 6.30
N LEU A 135 -16.94 -15.45 6.81
CA LEU A 135 -18.31 -14.95 6.73
C LEU A 135 -18.50 -13.63 7.47
N ILE A 136 -17.94 -13.49 8.67
CA ILE A 136 -18.01 -12.26 9.47
C ILE A 136 -17.33 -11.10 8.74
N ILE A 137 -16.08 -11.30 8.32
CA ILE A 137 -15.30 -10.26 7.62
C ILE A 137 -15.99 -9.86 6.32
N SER A 138 -16.43 -10.85 5.53
CA SER A 138 -17.10 -10.61 4.25
C SER A 138 -18.43 -9.89 4.45
N GLY A 139 -19.25 -10.32 5.42
CA GLY A 139 -20.54 -9.71 5.74
C GLY A 139 -20.39 -8.25 6.19
N LEU A 140 -19.48 -7.98 7.12
CA LEU A 140 -19.18 -6.62 7.57
C LEU A 140 -18.65 -5.76 6.42
N THR A 141 -17.77 -6.31 5.59
CA THR A 141 -17.19 -5.62 4.43
C THR A 141 -18.24 -5.25 3.40
N LEU A 142 -19.13 -6.19 3.07
CA LEU A 142 -20.23 -5.95 2.16
C LEU A 142 -21.17 -4.88 2.74
N LEU A 143 -21.54 -4.97 4.02
CA LEU A 143 -22.44 -4.01 4.66
C LEU A 143 -21.94 -2.55 4.53
N TYR A 144 -20.69 -2.26 4.92
CA TYR A 144 -20.20 -0.88 4.86
C TYR A 144 -19.91 -0.42 3.42
N THR A 145 -19.52 -1.34 2.53
CA THR A 145 -19.22 -1.01 1.12
C THR A 145 -20.50 -0.69 0.35
N PHE A 146 -21.55 -1.52 0.50
CA PHE A 146 -22.83 -1.33 -0.17
C PHE A 146 -23.57 -0.09 0.35
N GLU A 147 -23.57 0.17 1.66
CA GLU A 147 -24.28 1.36 2.19
C GLU A 147 -23.54 2.68 1.96
N GLY A 148 -22.22 2.63 1.79
CA GLY A 148 -21.36 3.81 1.86
C GLY A 148 -20.81 4.32 0.53
N GLY A 149 -20.65 3.44 -0.47
CA GLY A 149 -19.99 3.76 -1.74
C GLY A 149 -18.53 4.20 -1.55
N LEU A 150 -17.95 4.85 -2.57
CA LEU A 150 -16.52 5.20 -2.57
C LEU A 150 -16.13 6.10 -1.37
N THR A 151 -16.99 7.02 -0.94
CA THR A 151 -16.68 7.91 0.18
C THR A 151 -16.44 7.13 1.47
N ALA A 152 -17.26 6.12 1.77
CA ALA A 152 -17.05 5.29 2.95
C ALA A 152 -15.73 4.51 2.85
N VAL A 153 -15.45 3.93 1.68
CA VAL A 153 -14.19 3.21 1.42
C VAL A 153 -12.98 4.12 1.68
N ILE A 154 -13.00 5.36 1.19
CA ILE A 154 -11.91 6.32 1.42
C ILE A 154 -11.70 6.60 2.91
N TRP A 155 -12.78 6.78 3.67
CA TRP A 155 -12.65 7.06 5.11
C TRP A 155 -12.21 5.83 5.90
N THR A 156 -12.67 4.63 5.54
CA THR A 156 -12.17 3.38 6.15
C THR A 156 -10.69 3.18 5.86
N ASP A 157 -10.25 3.47 4.63
CA ASP A 157 -8.84 3.40 4.24
C ASP A 157 -7.98 4.36 5.07
N VAL A 158 -8.43 5.60 5.26
CA VAL A 158 -7.72 6.59 6.08
C VAL A 158 -7.57 6.09 7.51
N MET A 159 -8.63 5.55 8.11
CA MET A 159 -8.57 5.02 9.47
C MET A 159 -7.63 3.81 9.56
N GLN A 160 -7.71 2.88 8.61
CA GLN A 160 -6.82 1.72 8.56
C GLN A 160 -5.35 2.14 8.45
N LEU A 161 -5.05 3.09 7.56
CA LEU A 161 -3.72 3.67 7.40
C LEU A 161 -3.18 4.25 8.70
N LEU A 162 -3.98 5.07 9.38
CA LEU A 162 -3.57 5.70 10.64
C LEU A 162 -3.32 4.64 11.73
N VAL A 163 -4.16 3.62 11.82
CA VAL A 163 -4.01 2.53 12.80
C VAL A 163 -2.73 1.73 12.53
N TYR A 164 -2.49 1.27 11.30
CA TYR A 164 -1.31 0.44 11.05
C TYR A 164 0.00 1.24 11.06
N LEU A 165 0.01 2.48 10.57
CA LEU A 165 1.19 3.35 10.66
C LEU A 165 1.47 3.74 12.10
N GLY A 166 0.43 4.10 12.86
CA GLY A 166 0.54 4.40 14.29
C GLY A 166 1.09 3.21 15.06
N GLY A 167 0.54 2.01 14.84
CA GLY A 167 1.04 0.78 15.43
C GLY A 167 2.51 0.51 15.07
N THR A 168 2.88 0.69 13.79
CA THR A 168 4.28 0.52 13.34
C THR A 168 5.22 1.53 14.01
N LEU A 169 4.80 2.79 14.18
CA LEU A 169 5.58 3.81 14.88
C LEU A 169 5.76 3.47 16.36
N VAL A 170 4.70 3.01 17.04
CA VAL A 170 4.80 2.52 18.42
C VAL A 170 5.81 1.38 18.50
N THR A 171 5.69 0.39 17.60
CA THR A 171 6.65 -0.72 17.54
C THR A 171 8.09 -0.23 17.33
N PHE A 172 8.31 0.75 16.45
CA PHE A 172 9.64 1.34 16.23
C PHE A 172 10.24 1.87 17.54
N PHE A 173 9.48 2.66 18.32
CA PHE A 173 9.99 3.25 19.56
C PHE A 173 10.16 2.21 20.67
N VAL A 174 9.27 1.23 20.78
CA VAL A 174 9.44 0.13 21.76
C VAL A 174 10.69 -0.69 21.44
N MET A 175 10.88 -1.07 20.18
CA MET A 175 12.08 -1.79 19.74
C MET A 175 13.36 -1.01 20.03
N LEU A 176 13.34 0.31 19.81
CA LEU A 176 14.48 1.16 20.10
C LEU A 176 14.86 1.13 21.59
N GLY A 177 13.86 1.08 22.49
CA GLY A 177 14.06 0.97 23.93
C GLY A 177 14.59 -0.40 24.39
N LEU A 178 14.39 -1.45 23.60
CA LEU A 178 14.87 -2.81 23.87
C LEU A 178 16.32 -3.05 23.40
N ILE A 179 16.91 -2.10 22.68
CA ILE A 179 18.28 -2.20 22.18
C ILE A 179 19.21 -1.43 23.11
N PRO A 180 20.27 -2.05 23.67
CA PRO A 180 21.25 -1.36 24.49
C PRO A 180 21.85 -0.14 23.76
N GLY A 181 21.77 1.04 24.39
CA GLY A 181 22.23 2.31 23.78
C GLY A 181 21.26 2.91 22.75
N GLY A 182 20.06 2.37 22.59
CA GLY A 182 19.03 2.90 21.69
C GLY A 182 19.53 3.00 20.25
N TRP A 183 19.35 4.19 19.64
CA TRP A 183 19.76 4.42 18.25
C TRP A 183 21.27 4.30 18.02
N GLU A 184 22.09 4.67 19.00
CA GLU A 184 23.54 4.53 18.88
C GLU A 184 23.95 3.05 18.83
N GLY A 185 23.30 2.20 19.65
CA GLY A 185 23.46 0.75 19.61
C GLY A 185 23.08 0.17 18.25
N VAL A 186 21.96 0.62 17.67
CA VAL A 186 21.52 0.23 16.31
C VAL A 186 22.60 0.57 15.28
N VAL A 187 23.09 1.81 15.27
CA VAL A 187 24.10 2.25 14.29
C VAL A 187 25.41 1.49 14.46
N ALA A 188 25.81 1.20 15.70
CA ALA A 188 27.04 0.47 16.01
C ALA A 188 27.05 -0.95 15.41
N VAL A 189 25.93 -1.67 15.49
CA VAL A 189 25.85 -3.07 15.02
C VAL A 189 25.34 -3.22 13.59
N ALA A 190 24.60 -2.23 13.05
CA ALA A 190 23.93 -2.34 11.76
C ALA A 190 24.46 -1.37 10.69
N ARG A 191 25.65 -0.77 10.87
CA ARG A 191 26.21 0.23 9.94
C ARG A 191 26.12 -0.14 8.45
N PRO A 192 26.45 -1.38 7.99
CA PRO A 192 26.35 -1.74 6.57
C PRO A 192 24.91 -1.75 6.03
N LYS A 193 23.91 -1.93 6.91
CA LYS A 193 22.49 -2.00 6.52
C LYS A 193 21.90 -0.65 6.13
N PHE A 194 22.55 0.45 6.47
CA PHE A 194 22.13 1.80 6.06
C PHE A 194 22.54 2.16 4.62
N THR A 195 23.18 1.23 3.89
CA THR A 195 23.48 1.42 2.46
C THR A 195 22.19 1.61 1.67
N LEU A 196 22.02 2.79 1.07
CA LEU A 196 20.83 3.16 0.31
C LEU A 196 21.05 3.10 -1.21
N TRP A 197 22.25 3.43 -1.66
CA TRP A 197 22.54 3.56 -3.09
C TRP A 197 23.36 2.39 -3.61
N ASP A 198 22.93 1.86 -4.76
CA ASP A 198 23.71 0.91 -5.55
C ASP A 198 23.57 1.28 -7.03
N PHE A 199 24.59 1.90 -7.61
CA PHE A 199 24.57 2.37 -9.00
C PHE A 199 25.04 1.31 -10.01
N SER A 200 25.19 0.05 -9.59
CA SER A 200 25.67 -1.03 -10.45
C SER A 200 24.74 -1.27 -11.65
N LEU A 201 25.34 -1.45 -12.84
CA LEU A 201 24.64 -1.83 -14.07
C LEU A 201 24.55 -3.35 -14.21
N SER A 202 23.97 -4.01 -13.21
CA SER A 202 23.79 -5.47 -13.19
C SER A 202 22.32 -5.85 -13.32
N PHE A 203 22.04 -6.84 -14.15
CA PHE A 203 20.70 -7.45 -14.27
C PHE A 203 20.45 -8.55 -13.21
N HIS A 204 21.47 -8.94 -12.45
CA HIS A 204 21.38 -9.99 -11.44
C HIS A 204 21.20 -9.44 -10.02
N ILE A 205 21.53 -8.17 -9.79
CA ILE A 205 21.40 -7.53 -8.48
C ILE A 205 20.03 -6.82 -8.44
N PRO A 206 19.11 -7.22 -7.55
CA PRO A 206 17.83 -6.54 -7.42
C PRO A 206 18.02 -5.16 -6.80
N TYR A 207 17.08 -4.24 -7.10
CA TYR A 207 16.99 -2.93 -6.47
C TYR A 207 18.22 -2.01 -6.64
N THR A 208 19.04 -2.19 -7.68
CA THR A 208 20.02 -1.16 -8.09
C THR A 208 19.28 0.14 -8.45
N PHE A 209 19.97 1.27 -8.45
CA PHE A 209 19.40 2.60 -8.74
C PHE A 209 18.61 2.60 -10.04
N TRP A 210 19.20 2.06 -11.11
CA TRP A 210 18.60 2.03 -12.44
C TRP A 210 17.41 1.08 -12.51
N ALA A 211 17.55 -0.13 -11.95
CA ALA A 211 16.46 -1.10 -11.89
C ALA A 211 15.29 -0.59 -11.04
N GLY A 212 15.58 0.03 -9.89
CA GLY A 212 14.61 0.61 -8.98
C GLY A 212 13.89 1.82 -9.58
N LEU A 213 14.63 2.75 -10.17
CA LEU A 213 14.04 3.96 -10.76
C LEU A 213 13.13 3.63 -11.94
N ILE A 214 13.63 2.85 -12.91
CA ILE A 214 12.89 2.50 -14.13
C ILE A 214 11.78 1.49 -13.81
N GLY A 215 12.11 0.42 -13.09
CA GLY A 215 11.18 -0.61 -12.70
C GLY A 215 10.07 -0.07 -11.80
N GLY A 216 10.42 0.77 -10.83
CA GLY A 216 9.45 1.44 -9.96
C GLY A 216 8.53 2.37 -10.74
N ALA A 217 9.07 3.18 -11.65
CA ALA A 217 8.25 4.07 -12.48
C ALA A 217 7.27 3.28 -13.36
N PHE A 218 7.73 2.18 -13.95
CA PHE A 218 6.89 1.29 -14.76
C PHE A 218 5.79 0.63 -13.92
N LEU A 219 6.15 0.03 -12.79
CA LEU A 219 5.21 -0.62 -11.87
C LEU A 219 4.16 0.35 -11.37
N THR A 220 4.54 1.56 -10.96
CA THR A 220 3.59 2.57 -10.50
C THR A 220 2.72 3.10 -11.63
N THR A 221 3.26 3.30 -12.83
CA THR A 221 2.43 3.71 -13.98
C THR A 221 1.35 2.67 -14.28
N ALA A 222 1.66 1.38 -14.16
CA ALA A 222 0.67 0.32 -14.28
C ALA A 222 -0.35 0.33 -13.11
N SER A 223 0.13 0.30 -11.87
CA SER A 223 -0.75 0.13 -10.69
C SER A 223 -1.54 1.38 -10.30
N HIS A 224 -1.09 2.58 -10.67
CA HIS A 224 -1.75 3.83 -10.31
C HIS A 224 -2.29 4.59 -11.52
N GLY A 225 -1.68 4.38 -12.68
CA GLY A 225 -2.07 5.03 -13.91
C GLY A 225 -3.29 4.37 -14.56
N VAL A 226 -3.39 3.04 -14.53
CA VAL A 226 -4.45 2.32 -15.27
C VAL A 226 -5.31 1.38 -14.41
N ASP A 227 -4.91 1.08 -13.17
CA ASP A 227 -5.74 0.29 -12.26
C ASP A 227 -7.00 1.06 -11.84
N GLN A 228 -8.15 0.41 -11.98
CA GLN A 228 -9.44 1.05 -11.70
C GLN A 228 -9.57 1.56 -10.26
N LEU A 229 -9.02 0.88 -9.24
CA LEU A 229 -9.19 1.33 -7.85
C LEU A 229 -8.48 2.66 -7.60
N ILE A 230 -7.29 2.84 -8.17
CA ILE A 230 -6.54 4.09 -8.02
C ILE A 230 -7.14 5.17 -8.92
N VAL A 231 -7.40 4.86 -10.20
CA VAL A 231 -7.97 5.83 -11.13
C VAL A 231 -9.33 6.34 -10.65
N GLN A 232 -10.15 5.49 -10.06
CA GLN A 232 -11.43 5.91 -9.48
C GLN A 232 -11.26 6.94 -8.34
N ARG A 233 -10.23 6.80 -7.51
CA ARG A 233 -9.89 7.81 -6.47
C ARG A 233 -9.45 9.13 -7.11
N LEU A 234 -8.69 9.07 -8.21
CA LEU A 234 -8.29 10.26 -8.96
C LEU A 234 -9.52 10.96 -9.57
N LEU A 235 -10.45 10.22 -10.18
CA LEU A 235 -11.70 10.75 -10.75
C LEU A 235 -12.69 11.27 -9.70
N ALA A 236 -12.58 10.79 -8.46
CA ALA A 236 -13.35 11.29 -7.31
C ALA A 236 -12.81 12.61 -6.75
N ALA A 237 -11.65 13.10 -7.22
CA ALA A 237 -11.18 14.43 -6.86
C ALA A 237 -12.09 15.52 -7.44
N LYS A 238 -12.14 16.67 -6.76
CA LYS A 238 -12.92 17.85 -7.19
C LYS A 238 -12.54 18.32 -8.58
N ASN A 239 -11.25 18.28 -8.89
CA ASN A 239 -10.66 18.76 -10.13
C ASN A 239 -9.30 18.07 -10.35
N GLU A 240 -8.71 18.26 -11.54
CA GLU A 240 -7.43 17.65 -11.92
C GLU A 240 -6.30 18.04 -10.96
N ARG A 241 -6.28 19.29 -10.47
CA ARG A 241 -5.25 19.78 -9.55
C ARG A 241 -5.30 19.05 -8.21
N ASP A 242 -6.50 18.80 -7.69
CA ASP A 242 -6.70 18.03 -6.46
C ASP A 242 -6.30 16.56 -6.66
N GLY A 243 -6.64 15.96 -7.82
CA GLY A 243 -6.21 14.61 -8.18
C GLY A 243 -4.68 14.50 -8.29
N ARG A 244 -4.03 15.49 -8.90
CA ARG A 244 -2.57 15.60 -9.02
C ARG A 244 -1.92 15.73 -7.64
N THR A 245 -2.48 16.59 -6.79
CA THR A 245 -1.99 16.80 -5.43
C THR A 245 -2.12 15.52 -4.62
N ALA A 246 -3.26 14.83 -4.70
CA ALA A 246 -3.48 13.57 -4.01
C ALA A 246 -2.49 12.49 -4.45
N LEU A 247 -2.26 12.35 -5.76
CA LEU A 247 -1.36 11.34 -6.31
C LEU A 247 0.11 11.63 -5.97
N LEU A 248 0.57 12.88 -6.06
CA LEU A 248 1.95 13.22 -5.71
C LEU A 248 2.20 13.15 -4.21
N ALA A 249 1.25 13.62 -3.38
CA ALA A 249 1.33 13.51 -1.93
C ALA A 249 1.36 12.04 -1.48
N SER A 250 0.60 11.14 -2.12
CA SER A 250 0.65 9.72 -1.80
C SER A 250 2.03 9.12 -2.04
N GLY A 251 2.75 9.55 -3.09
CA GLY A 251 4.13 9.13 -3.34
C GLY A 251 5.10 9.51 -2.22
N VAL A 252 4.96 10.72 -1.67
CA VAL A 252 5.78 11.18 -0.53
C VAL A 252 5.45 10.38 0.73
N ILE A 253 4.18 10.14 1.01
CA ILE A 253 3.73 9.37 2.18
C ILE A 253 4.25 7.93 2.09
N VAL A 254 4.13 7.30 0.92
CA VAL A 254 4.64 5.94 0.65
C VAL A 254 6.14 5.87 0.87
N PHE A 255 6.91 6.88 0.44
CA PHE A 255 8.35 6.91 0.68
C PHE A 255 8.69 6.82 2.18
N PHE A 256 8.07 7.65 3.02
CA PHE A 256 8.31 7.63 4.47
C PHE A 256 7.77 6.36 5.13
N GLN A 257 6.65 5.82 4.64
CA GLN A 257 6.12 4.54 5.12
C GLN A 257 7.10 3.39 4.85
N PHE A 258 7.62 3.26 3.63
CA PHE A 258 8.58 2.21 3.30
C PHE A 258 9.90 2.40 4.05
N LEU A 259 10.35 3.64 4.23
CA LEU A 259 11.50 3.94 5.10
C LEU A 259 11.26 3.42 6.52
N LEU A 260 10.09 3.70 7.11
CA LEU A 260 9.73 3.20 8.44
C LEU A 260 9.78 1.66 8.49
N PHE A 261 9.17 0.97 7.51
CA PHE A 261 9.20 -0.51 7.47
C PHE A 261 10.61 -1.08 7.32
N LEU A 262 11.46 -0.47 6.50
CA LEU A 262 12.85 -0.90 6.36
C LEU A 262 13.66 -0.62 7.64
N LEU A 263 13.39 0.50 8.33
CA LEU A 263 14.01 0.79 9.62
C LEU A 263 13.59 -0.22 10.69
N ILE A 264 12.33 -0.67 10.72
CA ILE A 264 11.92 -1.81 11.55
C ILE A 264 12.78 -3.04 11.26
N GLY A 265 13.07 -3.34 9.99
CA GLY A 265 13.98 -4.43 9.60
C GLY A 265 15.39 -4.29 10.17
N ILE A 266 15.94 -3.07 10.18
CA ILE A 266 17.24 -2.76 10.78
C ILE A 266 17.19 -2.91 12.32
N LEU A 267 16.11 -2.47 12.95
CA LEU A 267 15.90 -2.65 14.40
C LEU A 267 15.82 -4.14 14.76
N LEU A 268 15.09 -4.94 13.98
CA LEU A 268 14.99 -6.39 14.18
C LEU A 268 16.37 -7.05 14.08
N TYR A 269 17.17 -6.66 13.09
CA TYR A 269 18.54 -7.16 12.96
C TYR A 269 19.39 -6.79 14.17
N SER A 270 19.32 -5.52 14.58
CA SER A 270 20.10 -5.01 15.71
C SER A 270 19.71 -5.71 17.00
N PHE A 271 18.42 -5.89 17.25
CA PHE A 271 17.90 -6.64 18.39
C PHE A 271 18.44 -8.08 18.42
N HIS A 272 18.46 -8.76 17.26
CA HIS A 272 19.03 -10.10 17.15
C HIS A 272 20.53 -10.16 17.45
N GLN A 273 21.31 -9.13 17.10
CA GLN A 273 22.74 -9.08 17.45
C GLN A 273 22.96 -9.03 18.98
N TYR A 274 22.09 -8.35 19.71
CA TYR A 274 22.15 -8.29 21.18
C TYR A 274 21.48 -9.49 21.86
N HIS A 275 20.55 -10.17 21.20
CA HIS A 275 19.82 -11.33 21.74
C HIS A 275 19.82 -12.52 20.77
N PRO A 276 20.96 -13.21 20.54
CA PRO A 276 21.07 -14.23 19.49
C PRO A 276 20.15 -15.45 19.63
N GLN A 277 19.64 -15.70 20.84
CA GLN A 277 18.71 -16.81 21.12
C GLN A 277 17.22 -16.43 21.01
N SER A 278 16.91 -15.16 20.77
CA SER A 278 15.56 -14.61 20.90
C SER A 278 14.62 -14.89 19.72
N LEU A 279 15.16 -15.15 18.51
CA LEU A 279 14.38 -15.18 17.27
C LEU A 279 14.93 -16.25 16.29
N ALA A 280 14.68 -17.53 16.57
CA ALA A 280 14.89 -18.58 15.58
C ALA A 280 13.70 -18.64 14.60
N VAL A 281 13.76 -17.85 13.52
CA VAL A 281 12.68 -17.77 12.54
C VAL A 281 13.13 -18.33 11.19
N SER A 282 12.31 -19.20 10.59
CA SER A 282 12.64 -19.93 9.36
C SER A 282 12.54 -19.13 8.06
N SER A 283 11.95 -17.92 8.09
CA SER A 283 11.77 -17.07 6.91
C SER A 283 11.80 -15.57 7.27
N PRO A 284 12.37 -14.69 6.42
CA PRO A 284 12.39 -13.24 6.62
C PRO A 284 11.02 -12.62 6.88
N ASP A 285 9.97 -13.11 6.21
CA ASP A 285 8.61 -12.57 6.33
C ASP A 285 7.96 -12.91 7.68
N ARG A 286 8.53 -13.83 8.45
CA ARG A 286 8.00 -14.18 9.79
C ARG A 286 8.67 -13.42 10.92
N ILE A 287 9.78 -12.72 10.65
CA ILE A 287 10.60 -12.08 11.69
C ILE A 287 9.80 -10.99 12.40
N PHE A 288 9.17 -10.10 11.63
CA PHE A 288 8.41 -9.00 12.22
C PHE A 288 7.15 -9.48 12.98
N PRO A 289 6.29 -10.36 12.43
CA PRO A 289 5.17 -10.93 13.19
C PRO A 289 5.61 -11.68 14.45
N ALA A 290 6.68 -12.47 14.39
CA ALA A 290 7.18 -13.22 15.55
C ALA A 290 7.63 -12.27 16.67
N PHE A 291 8.33 -11.18 16.32
CA PHE A 291 8.72 -10.18 17.30
C PHE A 291 7.52 -9.55 17.99
N ILE A 292 6.50 -9.15 17.22
CA ILE A 292 5.27 -8.57 17.79
C ILE A 292 4.65 -9.52 18.80
N VAL A 293 4.45 -10.81 18.45
CA VAL A 293 3.79 -11.77 19.35
C VAL A 293 4.60 -12.07 20.62
N MET A 294 5.92 -12.03 20.55
CA MET A 294 6.79 -12.42 21.67
C MET A 294 7.16 -11.26 22.60
N TYR A 295 7.17 -10.02 22.10
CA TYR A 295 7.74 -8.86 22.80
C TYR A 295 6.82 -7.64 22.90
N LEU A 296 5.62 -7.66 22.28
CA LEU A 296 4.60 -6.62 22.38
C LEU A 296 3.28 -7.19 22.88
#